data_AF-A0A512CHB9-F1
#
_entry.id   AF-A0A512CHB9-F1
#
_cell.length_a   1.000
_cell.length_b   1.000
_cell.length_c   1.000
_cell.angle_alpha   90.00
_cell.angle_beta   90.00
_cell.angle_gamma   90.00
#
_symmetry.space_group_name_H-M   'P 1'
#
loop_
_entity.id
_entity.type
_entity.pdbx_description
1 polymer ?
#
loop_
_entity_poly.entity_id
_entity_poly.type
_entity_poly.pdbx_seq_one_letter_code
_entity_poly.pdbx_strand_id
1 'polypeptide(L)'
;MHYLNQEAESLSNGFSSRSSSLTDWDSIRPVRYDQFIEMMGFSMDEERDPPKIYPSGTLQQKGFRIEKFYYESLPDLFVPANLYVPDNIKKPRAAVIYLSGHSHGQKVNYQAHARRLAELGFVTLIFDTIQFGEVWGNHWGAYNKGWFNWYSRGYNPAAVELWNAIRGLDYLATRADVDMENIGATGISGGGSQSWYFAAADPRVKATAPVCGAGTMDSQVGERRIDGHCDCMMINNGFQIDFTDIGALIAPRPLLIAQSDRDELYGIESTHQFYKTLSKFYGEFDSEKNVSLVETPGGHSYHPVSRKAIFSFFLQHLMDKKVASETIADIETNAENLLPADSLNVYNGTPPETDLTKTIQNSFIKTAEPPIINSREALNAHQNKVKDYLKSRTFGAFPDSAMAFDGEMIYRTADLSKFGNNTYSFNSEKGWRLKVNIFYRQPQDKKSPLLLVLRSPGEERWESEGYANKLAENHNIAYLEVRGVGEVGWAPELDWHVRRSAAWIGRTPASMQIYDAMRALEFCRTLPEVDPTKISIAGRDGMAAIAMYAAMMDEKCENMYLSNPPETHDQPSPKNGRDFALELLNVLRITDTYQIPALSYPTKTYFSGEIPPAYAWSDSVLHRAVNDQLYIVN
;
A
#
# COMPACT_ATOMS: atom_id res chain seq x y z
N MET A 1 -12.44 13.15 -5.34
CA MET A 1 -12.83 12.15 -6.36
C MET A 1 -12.19 12.41 -7.71
N HIS A 2 -12.58 13.44 -8.47
CA HIS A 2 -12.02 13.67 -9.82
C HIS A 2 -10.48 13.67 -9.89
N TYR A 3 -9.82 14.34 -8.94
CA TYR A 3 -8.36 14.32 -8.81
C TYR A 3 -7.78 12.90 -8.65
N LEU A 4 -8.29 12.10 -7.71
CA LEU A 4 -7.80 10.72 -7.51
C LEU A 4 -8.01 9.85 -8.74
N ASN A 5 -9.12 10.04 -9.46
CA ASN A 5 -9.39 9.32 -10.70
C ASN A 5 -8.38 9.68 -11.79
N GLN A 6 -8.05 10.96 -11.95
CA GLN A 6 -7.03 11.40 -12.91
C GLN A 6 -5.65 10.86 -12.57
N GLU A 7 -5.28 10.83 -11.29
CA GLU A 7 -4.01 10.25 -10.86
C GLU A 7 -3.96 8.73 -11.11
N ALA A 8 -5.04 8.01 -10.79
CA ALA A 8 -5.14 6.57 -11.05
C ALA A 8 -5.12 6.26 -12.57
N GLU A 9 -5.83 7.04 -13.38
CA GLU A 9 -5.80 6.95 -14.84
C GLU A 9 -4.39 7.26 -15.39
N SER A 10 -3.70 8.26 -14.82
CA SER A 10 -2.33 8.58 -15.21
C SER A 10 -1.36 7.44 -14.88
N LEU A 11 -1.55 6.73 -13.77
CA LEU A 11 -0.76 5.53 -13.45
C LEU A 11 -1.04 4.39 -14.41
N SER A 12 -2.31 4.04 -14.63
CA SER A 12 -2.68 2.94 -15.54
C SER A 12 -2.32 3.22 -17.00
N ASN A 13 -2.36 4.48 -17.45
CA ASN A 13 -1.87 4.87 -18.76
C ASN A 13 -0.34 5.11 -18.81
N GLY A 14 0.28 5.26 -17.63
CA GLY A 14 1.71 5.48 -17.44
C GLY A 14 2.54 4.26 -17.83
N PHE A 15 1.95 3.06 -17.75
CA PHE A 15 2.44 1.87 -18.44
C PHE A 15 2.27 2.06 -19.96
N SER A 16 3.14 2.88 -20.50
CA SER A 16 3.30 3.00 -21.93
C SER A 16 4.42 2.05 -22.31
N SER A 17 4.23 1.30 -23.39
CA SER A 17 5.29 0.54 -24.07
C SER A 17 6.40 1.44 -24.62
N ARG A 18 6.70 2.61 -24.02
CA ARG A 18 7.62 3.67 -24.48
C ARG A 18 9.09 3.36 -24.23
N SER A 19 9.40 2.22 -23.63
CA SER A 19 10.74 1.62 -23.56
C SER A 19 10.79 0.40 -24.50
N SER A 20 10.45 0.63 -25.78
CA SER A 20 9.92 -0.33 -26.75
C SER A 20 10.94 -1.33 -27.31
N SER A 21 12.01 -1.62 -26.59
CA SER A 21 12.96 -2.67 -26.92
C SER A 21 13.12 -3.61 -25.74
N LEU A 22 13.32 -4.90 -26.02
CA LEU A 22 13.73 -5.89 -25.00
C LEU A 22 14.86 -5.36 -24.11
N THR A 23 15.80 -4.62 -24.71
CA THR A 23 16.93 -4.00 -24.03
C THR A 23 16.52 -3.00 -22.95
N ASP A 24 15.47 -2.20 -23.19
CA ASP A 24 15.03 -1.24 -22.19
C ASP A 24 14.28 -1.94 -21.05
N TRP A 25 13.41 -2.92 -21.36
CA TRP A 25 12.75 -3.72 -20.31
C TRP A 25 13.76 -4.46 -19.44
N ASP A 26 14.77 -5.11 -20.04
CA ASP A 26 15.82 -5.81 -19.30
C ASP A 26 16.57 -4.87 -18.34
N SER A 27 16.67 -3.58 -18.67
CA SER A 27 17.28 -2.58 -17.78
C SER A 27 16.38 -2.14 -16.63
N ILE A 28 15.05 -2.04 -16.83
CA ILE A 28 14.11 -1.57 -15.80
C ILE A 28 13.47 -2.69 -14.98
N ARG A 29 13.44 -3.93 -15.50
CA ARG A 29 12.82 -5.08 -14.85
C ARG A 29 13.38 -5.33 -13.44
N PRO A 30 14.72 -5.30 -13.20
CA PRO A 30 15.25 -5.47 -11.84
C PRO A 30 14.75 -4.37 -10.90
N VAL A 31 14.72 -3.12 -11.35
CA VAL A 31 14.23 -1.98 -10.54
C VAL A 31 12.75 -2.16 -10.18
N ARG A 32 11.91 -2.58 -11.14
CA ARG A 32 10.48 -2.83 -10.89
C ARG A 32 10.26 -4.01 -9.96
N TYR A 33 11.05 -5.06 -10.11
CA TYR A 33 11.03 -6.21 -9.21
C TYR A 33 11.42 -5.79 -7.78
N ASP A 34 12.52 -5.08 -7.60
CA ASP A 34 12.99 -4.62 -6.30
C ASP A 34 11.96 -3.71 -5.61
N GLN A 35 11.37 -2.78 -6.37
CA GLN A 35 10.29 -1.92 -5.87
C GLN A 35 9.06 -2.74 -5.45
N PHE A 36 8.65 -3.74 -6.25
CA PHE A 36 7.53 -4.62 -5.91
C PHE A 36 7.80 -5.44 -4.63
N ILE A 37 8.98 -6.05 -4.51
CA ILE A 37 9.38 -6.80 -3.32
C ILE A 37 9.49 -5.88 -2.11
N GLU A 38 10.05 -4.67 -2.25
CA GLU A 38 10.14 -3.69 -1.15
C GLU A 38 8.77 -3.24 -0.65
N MET A 39 7.78 -3.06 -1.54
CA MET A 39 6.39 -2.73 -1.18
C MET A 39 5.65 -3.88 -0.52
N MET A 40 6.09 -5.11 -0.75
CA MET A 40 5.66 -6.30 -0.01
C MET A 40 6.44 -6.47 1.31
N GLY A 41 7.47 -5.67 1.56
CA GLY A 41 8.05 -5.53 2.89
C GLY A 41 8.88 -6.72 3.39
N PHE A 42 9.38 -7.55 2.48
CA PHE A 42 10.35 -8.61 2.76
C PHE A 42 11.50 -8.59 1.72
N SER A 43 12.52 -9.42 1.92
CA SER A 43 13.65 -9.59 0.99
C SER A 43 13.60 -10.96 0.31
N MET A 44 13.93 -11.00 -0.98
CA MET A 44 14.11 -12.25 -1.74
C MET A 44 15.58 -12.63 -1.92
N ASP A 45 16.51 -11.74 -1.57
CA ASP A 45 17.95 -11.93 -1.76
C ASP A 45 18.62 -12.68 -0.59
N GLU A 46 17.94 -12.75 0.55
CA GLU A 46 18.43 -13.48 1.71
C GLU A 46 18.28 -14.99 1.51
N GLU A 47 19.38 -15.73 1.71
CA GLU A 47 19.30 -17.19 1.79
C GLU A 47 18.36 -17.59 2.92
N ARG A 48 17.46 -18.53 2.62
CA ARG A 48 16.46 -19.00 3.57
C ARG A 48 16.44 -20.52 3.58
N ASP A 49 16.54 -21.08 4.78
CA ASP A 49 16.33 -22.51 5.00
C ASP A 49 14.90 -22.92 4.63
N PRO A 50 14.65 -24.16 4.20
CA PRO A 50 13.29 -24.66 4.08
C PRO A 50 12.50 -24.52 5.39
N PRO A 51 11.18 -24.23 5.33
CA PRO A 51 10.39 -24.05 6.53
C PRO A 51 10.29 -25.36 7.32
N LYS A 52 10.20 -25.23 8.65
CA LYS A 52 9.94 -26.37 9.52
C LYS A 52 8.51 -26.87 9.31
N ILE A 53 8.37 -28.19 9.19
CA ILE A 53 7.10 -28.86 8.92
C ILE A 53 6.63 -29.63 10.14
N TYR A 54 5.32 -29.52 10.43
CA TYR A 54 4.66 -30.18 11.54
C TYR A 54 3.51 -31.05 11.00
N PRO A 55 3.77 -32.35 10.73
CA PRO A 55 2.75 -33.26 10.21
C PRO A 55 1.62 -33.49 11.22
N SER A 56 0.38 -33.53 10.74
CA SER A 56 -0.81 -33.84 11.55
C SER A 56 -1.59 -35.06 11.06
N GLY A 57 -1.29 -35.60 9.87
CA GLY A 57 -1.82 -36.88 9.42
C GLY A 57 -1.79 -37.07 7.92
N THR A 58 -2.30 -38.20 7.46
CA THR A 58 -2.48 -38.50 6.03
C THR A 58 -3.82 -39.20 5.82
N LEU A 59 -4.54 -38.80 4.77
CA LEU A 59 -5.79 -39.41 4.35
C LEU A 59 -5.61 -40.04 2.97
N GLN A 60 -5.81 -41.34 2.86
CA GLN A 60 -5.83 -42.01 1.56
C GLN A 60 -7.19 -41.74 0.88
N GLN A 61 -7.14 -41.43 -0.42
CA GLN A 61 -8.30 -41.34 -1.30
C GLN A 61 -8.07 -42.25 -2.53
N LYS A 62 -9.05 -42.32 -3.42
CA LYS A 62 -8.92 -43.10 -4.65
C LYS A 62 -8.01 -42.36 -5.64
N GLY A 63 -6.77 -42.82 -5.81
CA GLY A 63 -5.82 -42.32 -6.82
C GLY A 63 -4.90 -41.20 -6.34
N PHE A 64 -5.07 -40.72 -5.12
CA PHE A 64 -4.18 -39.76 -4.46
C PHE A 64 -4.32 -39.89 -2.94
N ARG A 65 -3.38 -39.30 -2.21
CA ARG A 65 -3.45 -39.09 -0.75
C ARG A 65 -3.42 -37.61 -0.41
N ILE A 66 -3.93 -37.26 0.76
CA ILE A 66 -3.87 -35.90 1.31
C ILE A 66 -2.96 -35.94 2.54
N GLU A 67 -1.81 -35.28 2.44
CA GLU A 67 -0.91 -35.05 3.58
C GLU A 67 -1.32 -33.76 4.29
N LYS A 68 -1.55 -33.84 5.60
CA LYS A 68 -1.97 -32.71 6.43
C LYS A 68 -0.81 -32.28 7.31
N PHE A 69 -0.51 -30.98 7.31
CA PHE A 69 0.57 -30.41 8.10
C PHE A 69 0.37 -28.90 8.22
N TYR A 70 1.10 -28.28 9.13
CA TYR A 70 1.35 -26.85 9.07
C TYR A 70 2.84 -26.60 8.94
N TYR A 71 3.22 -25.47 8.37
CA TYR A 71 4.60 -25.06 8.23
C TYR A 71 4.82 -23.68 8.84
N GLU A 72 6.05 -23.42 9.27
CA GLU A 72 6.45 -22.15 9.88
C GLU A 72 6.99 -21.20 8.80
N SER A 73 6.20 -20.20 8.41
CA SER A 73 6.56 -19.24 7.35
C SER A 73 7.51 -18.16 7.86
N LEU A 74 7.34 -17.74 9.12
CA LEU A 74 8.28 -16.96 9.93
C LEU A 74 8.32 -17.60 11.32
N PRO A 75 9.34 -17.31 12.17
CA PRO A 75 9.33 -17.75 13.56
C PRO A 75 7.97 -17.48 14.22
N ASP A 76 7.33 -18.54 14.71
CA ASP A 76 6.02 -18.53 15.33
C ASP A 76 4.83 -18.04 14.44
N LEU A 77 5.01 -17.94 13.12
CA LEU A 77 3.91 -17.74 12.16
C LEU A 77 3.66 -19.05 11.42
N PHE A 78 2.52 -19.67 11.69
CA PHE A 78 2.19 -20.99 11.18
C PHE A 78 1.12 -20.94 10.08
N VAL A 79 1.30 -21.78 9.06
CA VAL A 79 0.39 -21.88 7.92
C VAL A 79 -0.15 -23.30 7.82
N PRO A 80 -1.44 -23.55 8.12
CA PRO A 80 -2.05 -24.86 8.00
C PRO A 80 -2.34 -25.18 6.53
N ALA A 81 -1.95 -26.38 6.10
CA ALA A 81 -1.95 -26.79 4.71
C ALA A 81 -2.40 -28.24 4.50
N ASN A 82 -2.89 -28.51 3.30
CA ASN A 82 -3.13 -29.84 2.78
C ASN A 82 -2.38 -30.00 1.46
N LEU A 83 -1.61 -31.09 1.33
CA LEU A 83 -0.91 -31.44 0.10
C LEU A 83 -1.55 -32.69 -0.51
N TYR A 84 -2.14 -32.52 -1.68
CA TYR A 84 -2.76 -33.59 -2.45
C TYR A 84 -1.70 -34.19 -3.36
N VAL A 85 -1.34 -35.46 -3.12
CA VAL A 85 -0.26 -36.14 -3.82
C VAL A 85 -0.83 -37.34 -4.58
N PRO A 86 -0.72 -37.37 -5.93
CA PRO A 86 -1.13 -38.53 -6.72
C PRO A 86 -0.48 -39.83 -6.23
N ASP A 87 -1.20 -40.95 -6.33
CA ASP A 87 -0.65 -42.26 -5.98
C ASP A 87 0.36 -42.72 -7.04
N ASN A 88 1.24 -43.66 -6.65
CA ASN A 88 2.17 -44.36 -7.56
C ASN A 88 3.10 -43.41 -8.36
N ILE A 89 3.56 -42.32 -7.76
CA ILE A 89 4.55 -41.42 -8.34
C ILE A 89 5.86 -42.18 -8.55
N LYS A 90 6.24 -42.38 -9.82
CA LYS A 90 7.51 -43.01 -10.24
C LYS A 90 8.60 -41.99 -10.63
N LYS A 91 8.18 -40.76 -10.92
CA LYS A 91 9.01 -39.63 -11.32
C LYS A 91 8.40 -38.36 -10.73
N PRO A 92 9.20 -37.34 -10.39
CA PRO A 92 8.69 -36.06 -9.91
C PRO A 92 7.57 -35.52 -10.81
N ARG A 93 6.57 -34.89 -10.20
CA ARG A 93 5.38 -34.38 -10.91
C ARG A 93 5.30 -32.87 -10.79
N ALA A 94 4.80 -32.25 -11.86
CA ALA A 94 4.41 -30.85 -11.82
C ALA A 94 3.52 -30.58 -10.59
N ALA A 95 3.72 -29.42 -9.97
CA ALA A 95 2.97 -29.02 -8.80
C ALA A 95 2.16 -27.75 -9.06
N VAL A 96 1.02 -27.61 -8.38
CA VAL A 96 0.21 -26.40 -8.40
C VAL A 96 -0.02 -25.94 -6.97
N ILE A 97 0.26 -24.66 -6.71
CA ILE A 97 -0.09 -24.01 -5.45
C ILE A 97 -1.43 -23.32 -5.64
N TYR A 98 -2.42 -23.73 -4.86
CA TYR A 98 -3.76 -23.15 -4.84
C TYR A 98 -3.86 -22.12 -3.72
N LEU A 99 -4.08 -20.86 -4.10
CA LEU A 99 -4.22 -19.73 -3.19
C LEU A 99 -5.71 -19.47 -2.94
N SER A 100 -6.09 -19.48 -1.66
CA SER A 100 -7.50 -19.44 -1.27
C SER A 100 -8.11 -18.04 -1.34
N GLY A 101 -9.36 -17.95 -1.80
CA GLY A 101 -10.18 -16.74 -1.69
C GLY A 101 -10.83 -16.57 -0.31
N HIS A 102 -11.56 -15.47 -0.11
CA HIS A 102 -12.21 -15.14 1.16
C HIS A 102 -13.47 -16.00 1.39
N SER A 103 -13.28 -17.20 1.92
CA SER A 103 -14.37 -18.11 2.32
C SER A 103 -14.03 -18.79 3.63
N HIS A 104 -15.01 -19.03 4.49
CA HIS A 104 -14.79 -19.70 5.78
C HIS A 104 -14.31 -21.15 5.60
N GLY A 105 -13.30 -21.55 6.38
CA GLY A 105 -12.68 -22.88 6.26
C GLY A 105 -12.01 -23.05 4.89
N GLN A 106 -11.23 -22.07 4.47
CA GLN A 106 -10.73 -21.88 3.11
C GLN A 106 -10.30 -23.17 2.39
N LYS A 107 -9.30 -23.90 2.91
CA LYS A 107 -8.84 -25.13 2.25
C LYS A 107 -9.92 -26.22 2.17
N VAL A 108 -10.85 -26.26 3.13
CA VAL A 108 -12.01 -27.18 3.12
C VAL A 108 -13.00 -26.76 2.04
N ASN A 109 -13.30 -25.46 1.94
CA ASN A 109 -14.22 -24.93 0.95
C ASN A 109 -13.71 -25.11 -0.48
N TYR A 110 -12.40 -24.97 -0.69
CA TYR A 110 -11.77 -25.11 -2.01
C TYR A 110 -11.19 -26.51 -2.30
N GLN A 111 -11.45 -27.50 -1.43
CA GLN A 111 -10.88 -28.85 -1.53
C GLN A 111 -11.12 -29.53 -2.90
N ALA A 112 -12.25 -29.24 -3.55
CA ALA A 112 -12.61 -29.85 -4.83
C ALA A 112 -11.66 -29.43 -5.96
N HIS A 113 -11.08 -28.23 -5.89
CA HIS A 113 -10.07 -27.76 -6.84
C HIS A 113 -8.75 -28.53 -6.67
N ALA A 114 -8.26 -28.62 -5.43
CA ALA A 114 -7.04 -29.34 -5.11
C ALA A 114 -7.14 -30.83 -5.44
N ARG A 115 -8.30 -31.44 -5.12
CA ARG A 115 -8.63 -32.82 -5.51
C ARG A 115 -8.55 -32.99 -7.03
N ARG A 116 -9.18 -32.11 -7.80
CA ARG A 116 -9.24 -32.25 -9.25
C ARG A 116 -7.88 -32.12 -9.91
N LEU A 117 -7.04 -31.21 -9.44
CA LEU A 117 -5.65 -31.09 -9.89
C LEU A 117 -4.84 -32.37 -9.58
N ALA A 118 -5.03 -32.97 -8.40
CA ALA A 118 -4.40 -34.24 -8.07
C ALA A 118 -4.88 -35.41 -8.94
N GLU A 119 -6.17 -35.48 -9.27
CA GLU A 119 -6.71 -36.46 -10.22
C GLU A 119 -6.14 -36.30 -11.63
N LEU A 120 -5.88 -35.07 -12.07
CA LEU A 120 -5.18 -34.76 -13.31
C LEU A 120 -3.67 -35.05 -13.22
N GLY A 121 -3.18 -35.30 -12.01
CA GLY A 121 -1.86 -35.81 -11.72
C GLY A 121 -0.83 -34.74 -11.34
N PHE A 122 -1.29 -33.61 -10.79
CA PHE A 122 -0.44 -32.58 -10.17
C PHE A 122 -0.28 -32.84 -8.67
N VAL A 123 0.91 -32.57 -8.13
CA VAL A 123 1.04 -32.40 -6.68
C VAL A 123 0.44 -31.05 -6.33
N THR A 124 -0.58 -31.00 -5.47
CA THR A 124 -1.33 -29.75 -5.24
C THR A 124 -1.27 -29.32 -3.79
N LEU A 125 -0.63 -28.18 -3.52
CA LEU A 125 -0.58 -27.56 -2.21
C LEU A 125 -1.73 -26.55 -2.10
N ILE A 126 -2.56 -26.69 -1.08
CA ILE A 126 -3.56 -25.69 -0.69
C ILE A 126 -3.36 -25.34 0.78
N PHE A 127 -3.46 -24.06 1.11
CA PHE A 127 -3.33 -23.59 2.48
C PHE A 127 -4.33 -22.49 2.80
N ASP A 128 -4.51 -22.26 4.10
CA ASP A 128 -5.36 -21.19 4.59
C ASP A 128 -4.61 -19.85 4.59
N THR A 129 -5.33 -18.77 4.30
CA THR A 129 -4.86 -17.42 4.57
C THR A 129 -4.86 -17.15 6.07
N ILE A 130 -4.24 -16.06 6.50
CA ILE A 130 -4.19 -15.72 7.92
C ILE A 130 -5.56 -15.41 8.55
N GLN A 131 -6.64 -15.20 7.79
CA GLN A 131 -7.93 -14.70 8.32
C GLN A 131 -9.07 -15.72 8.40
N PHE A 132 -9.26 -16.58 7.39
CA PHE A 132 -10.53 -17.31 7.19
C PHE A 132 -10.40 -18.85 7.24
N GLY A 133 -9.24 -19.34 7.65
CA GLY A 133 -8.97 -20.77 7.78
C GLY A 133 -9.16 -21.30 9.18
N GLU A 134 -8.22 -22.14 9.60
CA GLU A 134 -8.09 -22.58 10.98
C GLU A 134 -7.51 -21.50 11.92
N VAL A 135 -7.05 -20.37 11.35
CA VAL A 135 -6.53 -19.19 12.06
C VAL A 135 -7.31 -17.93 11.66
N TRP A 136 -7.41 -17.00 12.61
CA TRP A 136 -8.27 -15.81 12.55
C TRP A 136 -7.51 -14.52 12.87
N GLY A 137 -6.50 -14.25 12.05
CA GLY A 137 -5.82 -12.96 11.93
C GLY A 137 -6.68 -11.90 11.26
N ASN A 138 -6.04 -10.79 10.86
CA ASN A 138 -6.75 -9.62 10.35
C ASN A 138 -6.30 -9.28 8.92
N HIS A 139 -7.24 -9.24 7.97
CA HIS A 139 -7.04 -8.55 6.70
C HIS A 139 -7.85 -7.26 6.56
N TRP A 140 -8.66 -6.90 7.54
CA TRP A 140 -9.61 -5.78 7.44
C TRP A 140 -9.23 -4.58 8.31
N GLY A 141 -7.95 -4.22 8.34
CA GLY A 141 -7.48 -3.09 9.15
C GLY A 141 -7.95 -1.76 8.59
N ALA A 142 -7.43 -1.40 7.42
CA ALA A 142 -7.85 -0.21 6.69
C ALA A 142 -9.19 -0.39 5.99
N TYR A 143 -9.67 -1.63 5.80
CA TYR A 143 -10.98 -1.93 5.21
C TYR A 143 -12.17 -1.61 6.11
N ASN A 144 -12.13 -1.91 7.42
CA ASN A 144 -13.25 -1.57 8.31
C ASN A 144 -12.91 -1.29 9.79
N LYS A 145 -11.63 -1.25 10.19
CA LYS A 145 -11.23 -1.03 11.60
C LYS A 145 -10.62 0.34 11.89
N GLY A 146 -10.35 1.14 10.86
CA GLY A 146 -9.66 2.43 11.01
C GLY A 146 -8.15 2.26 11.22
N TRP A 147 -7.57 1.10 10.92
CA TRP A 147 -6.14 0.86 11.13
C TRP A 147 -5.31 1.39 9.96
N PHE A 148 -5.49 2.66 9.63
CA PHE A 148 -4.74 3.34 8.57
C PHE A 148 -3.25 3.52 8.91
N ASN A 149 -2.88 3.41 10.19
CA ASN A 149 -1.48 3.31 10.63
C ASN A 149 -0.72 2.11 10.02
N TRP A 150 -1.43 1.10 9.49
CA TRP A 150 -0.80 0.04 8.70
C TRP A 150 -0.01 0.60 7.51
N TYR A 151 -0.51 1.64 6.85
CA TYR A 151 0.22 2.33 5.77
C TYR A 151 1.49 3.02 6.29
N SER A 152 1.43 3.63 7.47
CA SER A 152 2.60 4.21 8.17
C SER A 152 3.68 3.18 8.44
N ARG A 153 3.28 1.99 8.88
CA ARG A 153 4.20 0.87 9.17
C ARG A 153 4.82 0.27 7.91
N GLY A 154 4.25 0.52 6.74
CA GLY A 154 4.58 -0.26 5.55
C GLY A 154 3.88 -1.63 5.50
N TYR A 155 2.97 -1.90 6.43
CA TYR A 155 2.32 -3.21 6.57
C TYR A 155 1.09 -3.33 5.69
N ASN A 156 0.94 -4.51 5.10
CA ASN A 156 -0.24 -4.89 4.35
C ASN A 156 -0.38 -6.43 4.42
N PRO A 157 -1.58 -6.99 4.63
CA PRO A 157 -1.76 -8.45 4.74
C PRO A 157 -1.42 -9.22 3.45
N ALA A 158 -1.45 -8.60 2.27
CA ALA A 158 -1.01 -9.22 1.01
C ALA A 158 0.45 -9.68 1.08
N ALA A 159 1.30 -8.95 1.81
CA ALA A 159 2.68 -9.32 2.04
C ALA A 159 2.82 -10.64 2.79
N VAL A 160 1.99 -10.83 3.82
CA VAL A 160 1.99 -12.05 4.64
C VAL A 160 1.53 -13.24 3.79
N GLU A 161 0.47 -13.06 2.99
CA GLU A 161 -0.02 -14.13 2.11
C GLU A 161 0.98 -14.52 1.02
N LEU A 162 1.63 -13.52 0.41
CA LEU A 162 2.68 -13.75 -0.57
C LEU A 162 3.87 -14.50 0.06
N TRP A 163 4.30 -14.08 1.25
CA TRP A 163 5.35 -14.77 1.98
C TRP A 163 4.96 -16.20 2.35
N ASN A 164 3.73 -16.42 2.80
CA ASN A 164 3.20 -17.76 3.07
C ASN A 164 3.25 -18.66 1.82
N ALA A 165 2.92 -18.12 0.63
CA ALA A 165 3.02 -18.85 -0.63
C ALA A 165 4.48 -19.20 -1.00
N ILE A 166 5.39 -18.23 -0.87
CA ILE A 166 6.84 -18.41 -1.12
C ILE A 166 7.41 -19.51 -0.21
N ARG A 167 7.07 -19.48 1.08
CA ARG A 167 7.51 -20.50 2.05
C ARG A 167 6.88 -21.87 1.78
N GLY A 168 5.63 -21.90 1.33
CA GLY A 168 4.99 -23.12 0.84
C GLY A 168 5.75 -23.74 -0.34
N LEU A 169 6.24 -22.91 -1.27
CA LEU A 169 7.08 -23.36 -2.38
C LEU A 169 8.48 -23.81 -1.94
N ASP A 170 9.09 -23.13 -0.97
CA ASP A 170 10.36 -23.58 -0.37
C ASP A 170 10.23 -24.97 0.25
N TYR A 171 9.09 -25.29 0.86
CA TYR A 171 8.80 -26.66 1.30
C TYR A 171 8.71 -27.63 0.13
N LEU A 172 7.96 -27.30 -0.93
CA LEU A 172 7.84 -28.18 -2.10
C LEU A 172 9.21 -28.47 -2.75
N ALA A 173 10.15 -27.53 -2.70
CA ALA A 173 11.52 -27.70 -3.18
C ALA A 173 12.31 -28.78 -2.42
N THR A 174 11.89 -29.16 -1.21
CA THR A 174 12.51 -30.26 -0.44
C THR A 174 12.02 -31.65 -0.86
N ARG A 175 10.98 -31.73 -1.71
CA ARG A 175 10.27 -32.97 -1.98
C ARG A 175 10.76 -33.66 -3.25
N ALA A 176 11.14 -34.93 -3.12
CA ALA A 176 11.56 -35.74 -4.25
C ALA A 176 10.43 -36.13 -5.22
N ASP A 177 9.16 -35.96 -4.83
CA ASP A 177 7.98 -36.23 -5.67
C ASP A 177 7.50 -34.99 -6.44
N VAL A 178 8.13 -33.82 -6.26
CA VAL A 178 7.80 -32.56 -6.94
C VAL A 178 8.83 -32.21 -8.01
N ASP A 179 8.34 -31.86 -9.20
CA ASP A 179 9.14 -31.32 -10.29
C ASP A 179 9.20 -29.79 -10.21
N MET A 180 10.32 -29.26 -9.70
CA MET A 180 10.52 -27.83 -9.50
C MET A 180 10.65 -27.02 -10.79
N GLU A 181 10.83 -27.68 -11.95
CA GLU A 181 10.81 -27.02 -13.26
C GLU A 181 9.37 -26.75 -13.75
N ASN A 182 8.36 -27.30 -13.07
CA ASN A 182 6.97 -27.29 -13.51
C ASN A 182 6.01 -26.92 -12.35
N ILE A 183 6.14 -25.69 -11.85
CA ILE A 183 5.30 -25.14 -10.80
C ILE A 183 4.23 -24.21 -11.38
N GLY A 184 2.98 -24.41 -10.97
CA GLY A 184 1.84 -23.56 -11.28
C GLY A 184 1.28 -22.82 -10.06
N ALA A 185 0.60 -21.71 -10.27
CA ALA A 185 -0.17 -21.02 -9.23
C ALA A 185 -1.57 -20.61 -9.73
N THR A 186 -2.60 -20.82 -8.93
CA THR A 186 -3.96 -20.35 -9.23
C THR A 186 -4.73 -20.09 -7.94
N GLY A 187 -5.81 -19.31 -8.04
CA GLY A 187 -6.65 -18.95 -6.92
C GLY A 187 -7.76 -18.01 -7.37
N ILE A 188 -8.70 -17.74 -6.46
CA ILE A 188 -9.83 -16.83 -6.71
C ILE A 188 -9.86 -15.68 -5.71
N SER A 189 -10.32 -14.48 -6.12
CA SER A 189 -10.49 -13.33 -5.22
C SER A 189 -9.16 -12.88 -4.62
N GLY A 190 -9.04 -12.87 -3.27
CA GLY A 190 -7.77 -12.83 -2.51
C GLY A 190 -6.68 -13.68 -3.15
N GLY A 191 -6.92 -14.98 -3.24
CA GLY A 191 -6.01 -15.93 -3.88
C GLY A 191 -5.81 -15.68 -5.38
N GLY A 192 -6.78 -15.07 -6.05
CA GLY A 192 -6.65 -14.60 -7.42
C GLY A 192 -5.55 -13.55 -7.51
N SER A 193 -5.64 -12.48 -6.71
CA SER A 193 -4.61 -11.42 -6.66
C SER A 193 -3.24 -11.98 -6.27
N GLN A 194 -3.21 -12.84 -5.25
CA GLN A 194 -1.97 -13.46 -4.80
C GLN A 194 -1.32 -14.38 -5.85
N SER A 195 -2.08 -14.96 -6.79
CA SER A 195 -1.53 -15.91 -7.78
C SER A 195 -0.55 -15.27 -8.76
N TRP A 196 -0.83 -14.04 -9.19
CA TRP A 196 0.03 -13.32 -10.11
C TRP A 196 1.06 -12.47 -9.38
N TYR A 197 0.78 -11.99 -8.16
CA TYR A 197 1.83 -11.45 -7.28
C TYR A 197 2.90 -12.50 -6.95
N PHE A 198 2.48 -13.73 -6.68
CA PHE A 198 3.39 -14.83 -6.40
C PHE A 198 4.24 -15.20 -7.62
N ALA A 199 3.63 -15.26 -8.80
CA ALA A 199 4.38 -15.47 -10.03
C ALA A 199 5.36 -14.32 -10.30
N ALA A 200 4.98 -13.07 -10.07
CA ALA A 200 5.85 -11.91 -10.24
C ALA A 200 7.03 -11.91 -9.25
N ALA A 201 6.79 -12.31 -7.99
CA ALA A 201 7.79 -12.35 -6.93
C ALA A 201 8.76 -13.52 -7.06
N ASP A 202 8.28 -14.70 -7.49
CA ASP A 202 9.08 -15.91 -7.49
C ASP A 202 9.22 -16.50 -8.91
N PRO A 203 10.42 -16.46 -9.52
CA PRO A 203 10.63 -16.94 -10.88
C PRO A 203 10.42 -18.46 -11.02
N ARG A 204 10.42 -19.22 -9.92
CA ARG A 204 10.16 -20.68 -9.93
C ARG A 204 8.74 -21.01 -10.36
N VAL A 205 7.78 -20.09 -10.23
CA VAL A 205 6.40 -20.29 -10.72
C VAL A 205 6.40 -20.20 -12.25
N LYS A 206 6.27 -21.32 -12.95
CA LYS A 206 6.33 -21.38 -14.41
C LYS A 206 5.05 -20.92 -15.11
N ALA A 207 3.88 -21.13 -14.52
CA ALA A 207 2.60 -20.74 -15.12
C ALA A 207 1.62 -20.27 -14.05
N THR A 208 0.86 -19.21 -14.30
CA THR A 208 -0.13 -18.71 -13.33
C THR A 208 -1.49 -18.42 -13.95
N ALA A 209 -2.54 -18.64 -13.17
CA ALA A 209 -3.92 -18.44 -13.60
C ALA A 209 -4.78 -17.78 -12.51
N PRO A 210 -4.77 -16.44 -12.39
CA PRO A 210 -5.62 -15.72 -11.44
C PRO A 210 -7.10 -15.71 -11.88
N VAL A 211 -8.01 -15.89 -10.91
CA VAL A 211 -9.46 -15.86 -11.14
C VAL A 211 -10.09 -14.71 -10.34
N CYS A 212 -10.86 -13.83 -10.99
CA CYS A 212 -11.55 -12.71 -10.33
C CYS A 212 -10.61 -11.90 -9.41
N GLY A 213 -9.42 -11.56 -9.91
CA GLY A 213 -8.29 -11.12 -9.10
C GLY A 213 -7.29 -10.19 -9.80
N ALA A 214 -7.61 -9.70 -10.99
CA ALA A 214 -6.71 -8.86 -11.78
C ALA A 214 -7.50 -7.80 -12.58
N GLY A 215 -6.92 -6.61 -12.71
CA GLY A 215 -7.51 -5.48 -13.41
C GLY A 215 -6.59 -4.27 -13.34
N THR A 216 -7.14 -3.08 -13.55
CA THR A 216 -6.41 -1.80 -13.61
C THR A 216 -6.65 -0.93 -12.37
N MET A 217 -5.67 -0.10 -12.03
CA MET A 217 -5.72 0.81 -10.88
C MET A 217 -6.81 1.88 -11.03
N ASP A 218 -7.03 2.39 -12.25
CA ASP A 218 -8.04 3.41 -12.54
C ASP A 218 -9.48 2.93 -12.24
N SER A 219 -9.80 1.67 -12.52
CA SER A 219 -11.12 1.10 -12.17
C SER A 219 -11.26 0.94 -10.65
N GLN A 220 -10.19 0.50 -9.97
CA GLN A 220 -10.21 0.34 -8.52
C GLN A 220 -10.53 1.65 -7.80
N VAL A 221 -9.90 2.75 -8.21
CA VAL A 221 -10.12 4.07 -7.64
C VAL A 221 -11.38 4.73 -8.21
N GLY A 222 -11.46 4.84 -9.54
CA GLY A 222 -12.45 5.66 -10.23
C GLY A 222 -13.87 5.13 -10.21
N GLU A 223 -14.04 3.80 -10.29
CA GLU A 223 -15.33 3.13 -10.12
C GLU A 223 -15.59 2.71 -8.67
N ARG A 224 -14.67 3.05 -7.75
CA ARG A 224 -14.72 2.72 -6.33
C ARG A 224 -14.79 1.22 -6.02
N ARG A 225 -14.25 0.36 -6.90
CA ARG A 225 -14.23 -1.10 -6.64
C ARG A 225 -13.39 -1.44 -5.40
N ILE A 226 -12.39 -0.62 -5.09
CA ILE A 226 -11.60 -0.67 -3.85
C ILE A 226 -12.46 -0.79 -2.59
N ASP A 227 -13.64 -0.16 -2.56
CA ASP A 227 -14.49 -0.11 -1.37
C ASP A 227 -15.04 -1.49 -0.97
N GLY A 228 -15.07 -2.46 -1.89
CA GLY A 228 -15.45 -3.86 -1.60
C GLY A 228 -14.26 -4.80 -1.36
N HIS A 229 -13.03 -4.35 -1.63
CA HIS A 229 -11.84 -5.22 -1.54
C HIS A 229 -11.30 -5.36 -0.13
N CYS A 230 -10.84 -6.58 0.17
CA CYS A 230 -10.01 -6.86 1.32
C CYS A 230 -8.64 -6.15 1.21
N ASP A 231 -8.00 -5.79 2.34
CA ASP A 231 -6.68 -5.14 2.28
C ASP A 231 -5.58 -6.09 1.76
N CYS A 232 -5.81 -7.42 1.73
CA CYS A 232 -4.83 -8.40 1.24
C CYS A 232 -4.74 -8.48 -0.29
N MET A 233 -5.57 -7.72 -1.00
CA MET A 233 -5.58 -7.70 -2.45
C MET A 233 -4.41 -6.89 -3.03
N MET A 234 -3.71 -6.10 -2.19
CA MET A 234 -3.08 -4.86 -2.66
C MET A 234 -1.73 -4.60 -2.05
N ILE A 235 -0.94 -3.76 -2.71
CA ILE A 235 0.39 -3.32 -2.28
C ILE A 235 0.32 -1.96 -1.60
N ASN A 236 1.26 -1.70 -0.69
CA ASN A 236 1.49 -0.35 -0.20
C ASN A 236 2.36 0.42 -1.22
N ASN A 237 1.71 1.21 -2.09
CA ASN A 237 2.29 1.62 -3.36
C ASN A 237 3.22 2.85 -3.31
N GLY A 238 4.23 2.85 -2.45
CA GLY A 238 5.15 3.99 -2.28
C GLY A 238 5.92 4.42 -3.54
N PHE A 239 5.99 3.55 -4.56
CA PHE A 239 6.71 3.79 -5.83
C PHE A 239 5.81 4.08 -7.02
N GLN A 240 4.49 4.19 -6.82
CA GLN A 240 3.52 4.46 -7.89
C GLN A 240 3.58 3.45 -9.05
N ILE A 241 3.76 2.18 -8.74
CA ILE A 241 3.76 1.08 -9.72
C ILE A 241 2.32 0.72 -10.07
N ASP A 242 1.99 0.62 -11.36
CA ASP A 242 0.67 0.14 -11.79
C ASP A 242 0.60 -1.39 -11.71
N PHE A 243 -0.60 -1.94 -11.62
CA PHE A 243 -0.80 -3.39 -11.68
C PHE A 243 -0.21 -4.01 -12.96
N THR A 244 -0.21 -3.28 -14.07
CA THR A 244 0.34 -3.76 -15.33
C THR A 244 1.85 -3.98 -15.25
N ASP A 245 2.60 -3.13 -14.53
CA ASP A 245 4.03 -3.34 -14.27
C ASP A 245 4.28 -4.66 -13.52
N ILE A 246 3.44 -4.99 -12.52
CA ILE A 246 3.56 -6.25 -11.77
C ILE A 246 3.26 -7.45 -12.68
N GLY A 247 2.22 -7.35 -13.52
CA GLY A 247 1.90 -8.38 -14.52
C GLY A 247 3.01 -8.58 -15.55
N ALA A 248 3.71 -7.50 -15.93
CA ALA A 248 4.84 -7.52 -16.86
C ALA A 248 6.06 -8.29 -16.29
N LEU A 249 6.27 -8.30 -14.96
CA LEU A 249 7.33 -9.09 -14.31
C LEU A 249 7.21 -10.60 -14.54
N ILE A 250 6.02 -11.08 -14.92
CA ILE A 250 5.77 -12.49 -15.22
C ILE A 250 6.32 -12.86 -16.60
N ALA A 251 6.35 -11.92 -17.55
CA ALA A 251 6.74 -12.18 -18.93
C ALA A 251 8.16 -12.80 -19.03
N PRO A 252 8.39 -13.74 -19.95
CA PRO A 252 7.46 -14.28 -20.94
C PRO A 252 6.67 -15.52 -20.46
N ARG A 253 6.58 -15.77 -19.13
CA ARG A 253 5.97 -17.00 -18.59
C ARG A 253 4.44 -17.01 -18.82
N PRO A 254 3.83 -18.20 -19.03
CA PRO A 254 2.39 -18.34 -19.22
C PRO A 254 1.51 -17.70 -18.12
N LEU A 255 0.52 -16.90 -18.55
CA LEU A 255 -0.49 -16.23 -17.72
C LEU A 255 -1.90 -16.40 -18.32
N LEU A 256 -2.82 -16.99 -17.57
CA LEU A 256 -4.24 -17.08 -17.96
C LEU A 256 -5.12 -16.27 -16.99
N ILE A 257 -5.66 -15.15 -17.45
CA ILE A 257 -6.57 -14.32 -16.66
C ILE A 257 -7.98 -14.86 -16.83
N ALA A 258 -8.65 -15.21 -15.73
CA ALA A 258 -10.05 -15.63 -15.74
C ALA A 258 -10.93 -14.64 -14.98
N GLN A 259 -12.00 -14.16 -15.61
CA GLN A 259 -12.84 -13.11 -15.04
C GLN A 259 -14.32 -13.35 -15.31
N SER A 260 -15.16 -13.04 -14.33
CA SER A 260 -16.60 -13.00 -14.51
C SER A 260 -17.06 -11.65 -15.06
N ASP A 261 -18.01 -11.65 -15.99
CA ASP A 261 -18.51 -10.46 -16.71
C ASP A 261 -19.29 -9.46 -15.82
N ARG A 262 -19.76 -9.88 -14.64
CA ARG A 262 -20.50 -9.05 -13.67
C ARG A 262 -19.91 -9.09 -12.27
N ASP A 263 -18.60 -9.25 -12.17
CA ASP A 263 -17.90 -9.14 -10.90
C ASP A 263 -17.90 -7.68 -10.39
N GLU A 264 -18.30 -7.50 -9.14
CA GLU A 264 -18.34 -6.21 -8.47
C GLU A 264 -16.96 -5.73 -8.05
N LEU A 265 -15.99 -6.63 -7.87
CA LEU A 265 -14.65 -6.32 -7.38
C LEU A 265 -13.65 -5.98 -8.49
N TYR A 266 -13.74 -6.68 -9.62
CA TYR A 266 -12.96 -6.38 -10.83
C TYR A 266 -13.90 -6.27 -12.03
N GLY A 267 -14.03 -5.06 -12.56
CA GLY A 267 -14.85 -4.81 -13.75
C GLY A 267 -14.30 -5.53 -14.98
N ILE A 268 -15.19 -6.04 -15.84
CA ILE A 268 -14.77 -6.75 -17.05
C ILE A 268 -14.01 -5.84 -18.02
N GLU A 269 -14.43 -4.59 -18.19
CA GLU A 269 -13.74 -3.61 -19.05
C GLU A 269 -12.31 -3.31 -18.56
N SER A 270 -12.14 -3.16 -17.24
CA SER A 270 -10.84 -3.03 -16.59
C SER A 270 -9.95 -4.25 -16.86
N THR A 271 -10.53 -5.46 -16.78
CA THR A 271 -9.81 -6.70 -17.07
C THR A 271 -9.44 -6.82 -18.54
N HIS A 272 -10.32 -6.44 -19.46
CA HIS A 272 -10.04 -6.38 -20.90
C HIS A 272 -8.89 -5.44 -21.19
N GLN A 273 -8.88 -4.25 -20.59
CA GLN A 273 -7.81 -3.27 -20.76
C GLN A 273 -6.48 -3.78 -20.18
N PHE A 274 -6.50 -4.39 -19.00
CA PHE A 274 -5.33 -5.01 -18.38
C PHE A 274 -4.75 -6.13 -19.27
N TYR A 275 -5.61 -7.06 -19.73
CA TYR A 275 -5.22 -8.14 -20.64
C TYR A 275 -4.65 -7.61 -21.95
N LYS A 276 -5.32 -6.63 -22.58
CA LYS A 276 -4.88 -6.06 -23.87
C LYS A 276 -3.49 -5.43 -23.75
N THR A 277 -3.24 -4.70 -22.67
CA THR A 277 -1.95 -4.06 -22.42
C THR A 277 -0.85 -5.10 -22.20
N LEU A 278 -1.10 -6.13 -21.38
CA LEU A 278 -0.15 -7.24 -21.18
C LEU A 278 0.07 -8.06 -22.44
N SER A 279 -0.98 -8.36 -23.20
CA SER A 279 -0.90 -9.08 -24.48
C SER A 279 -0.01 -8.37 -25.48
N LYS A 280 -0.17 -7.05 -25.63
CA LYS A 280 0.73 -6.23 -26.43
C LYS A 280 2.18 -6.30 -25.93
N PHE A 281 2.39 -6.19 -24.62
CA PHE A 281 3.72 -6.28 -24.01
C PHE A 281 4.38 -7.64 -24.24
N TYR A 282 3.65 -8.75 -24.06
CA TYR A 282 4.13 -10.11 -24.33
C TYR A 282 4.52 -10.31 -25.80
N GLY A 283 3.85 -9.61 -26.72
CA GLY A 283 4.18 -9.58 -28.15
C GLY A 283 5.57 -9.02 -28.44
N GLU A 284 6.11 -8.14 -27.58
CA GLU A 284 7.49 -7.62 -27.70
C GLU A 284 8.56 -8.70 -27.42
N PHE A 285 8.17 -9.82 -26.79
CA PHE A 285 9.00 -11.00 -26.51
C PHE A 285 8.69 -12.20 -27.41
N ASP A 286 7.94 -12.00 -28.51
CA ASP A 286 7.38 -13.08 -29.33
C ASP A 286 6.56 -14.11 -28.54
N SER A 287 5.99 -13.68 -27.41
CA SER A 287 5.31 -14.53 -26.43
C SER A 287 3.83 -14.18 -26.25
N GLU A 288 3.21 -13.43 -27.17
CA GLU A 288 1.80 -13.03 -27.10
C GLU A 288 0.86 -14.21 -26.80
N LYS A 289 1.18 -15.41 -27.31
CA LYS A 289 0.43 -16.65 -27.10
C LYS A 289 0.50 -17.21 -25.67
N ASN A 290 1.41 -16.69 -24.84
CA ASN A 290 1.57 -17.10 -23.45
C ASN A 290 0.64 -16.32 -22.52
N VAL A 291 -0.07 -15.29 -22.99
CA VAL A 291 -1.11 -14.62 -22.19
C VAL A 291 -2.49 -14.83 -22.81
N SER A 292 -3.48 -15.13 -21.98
CA SER A 292 -4.85 -15.43 -22.42
C SER A 292 -5.89 -14.89 -21.44
N LEU A 293 -7.09 -14.64 -21.95
CA LEU A 293 -8.25 -14.21 -21.17
C LEU A 293 -9.40 -15.21 -21.33
N VAL A 294 -9.99 -15.62 -20.21
CA VAL A 294 -11.21 -16.43 -20.15
C VAL A 294 -12.29 -15.65 -19.44
N GLU A 295 -13.27 -15.19 -20.20
CA GLU A 295 -14.46 -14.53 -19.66
C GLU A 295 -15.55 -15.55 -19.36
N THR A 296 -16.27 -15.36 -18.26
CA THR A 296 -17.36 -16.23 -17.83
C THR A 296 -18.58 -15.43 -17.39
N PRO A 297 -19.81 -15.95 -17.58
CA PRO A 297 -21.01 -15.23 -17.20
C PRO A 297 -21.24 -15.27 -15.68
N GLY A 298 -21.76 -14.17 -15.13
CA GLY A 298 -22.23 -14.09 -13.74
C GLY A 298 -21.39 -13.19 -12.86
N GLY A 299 -21.65 -13.27 -11.54
CA GLY A 299 -20.92 -12.51 -10.53
C GLY A 299 -19.58 -13.13 -10.15
N HIS A 300 -19.01 -12.64 -9.05
CA HIS A 300 -17.75 -13.09 -8.47
C HIS A 300 -17.75 -14.62 -8.22
N SER A 301 -17.11 -15.40 -9.10
CA SER A 301 -17.21 -16.86 -9.05
C SER A 301 -16.09 -17.58 -9.79
N TYR A 302 -15.83 -18.83 -9.40
CA TYR A 302 -14.90 -19.71 -10.10
C TYR A 302 -15.68 -20.60 -11.09
N HIS A 303 -16.17 -20.03 -12.19
CA HIS A 303 -17.09 -20.70 -13.11
C HIS A 303 -16.53 -21.99 -13.76
N PRO A 304 -17.36 -23.02 -14.08
CA PRO A 304 -16.93 -24.24 -14.78
C PRO A 304 -16.04 -24.02 -16.02
N VAL A 305 -16.37 -23.00 -16.83
CA VAL A 305 -15.61 -22.65 -18.04
C VAL A 305 -14.19 -22.24 -17.69
N SER A 306 -14.00 -21.37 -16.70
CA SER A 306 -12.66 -20.95 -16.28
C SER A 306 -11.90 -22.08 -15.60
N ARG A 307 -12.53 -22.89 -14.73
CA ARG A 307 -11.89 -24.07 -14.11
C ARG A 307 -11.30 -25.02 -15.15
N LYS A 308 -12.10 -25.41 -16.14
CA LYS A 308 -11.68 -26.33 -17.19
C LYS A 308 -10.60 -25.74 -18.09
N ALA A 309 -10.69 -24.44 -18.41
CA ALA A 309 -9.65 -23.74 -19.15
C ALA A 309 -8.32 -23.72 -18.37
N ILE A 310 -8.36 -23.49 -17.06
CA ILE A 310 -7.18 -23.49 -16.18
C ILE A 310 -6.56 -24.89 -16.07
N PHE A 311 -7.37 -25.94 -15.96
CA PHE A 311 -6.87 -27.31 -15.99
C PHE A 311 -6.18 -27.65 -17.32
N SER A 312 -6.78 -27.26 -18.45
CA SER A 312 -6.20 -27.41 -19.79
C SER A 312 -4.87 -26.66 -19.90
N PHE A 313 -4.85 -25.41 -19.43
CA PHE A 313 -3.67 -24.55 -19.40
C PHE A 313 -2.52 -25.16 -18.61
N PHE A 314 -2.75 -25.66 -17.39
CA PHE A 314 -1.69 -26.31 -16.62
C PHE A 314 -1.23 -27.63 -17.23
N LEU A 315 -2.15 -28.45 -17.76
CA LEU A 315 -1.77 -29.68 -18.47
C LEU A 315 -0.84 -29.36 -19.64
N GLN A 316 -1.12 -28.31 -20.41
CA GLN A 316 -0.28 -27.87 -21.51
C GLN A 316 1.07 -27.35 -21.03
N HIS A 317 1.09 -26.37 -20.13
CA HIS A 317 2.32 -25.62 -19.82
C HIS A 317 3.24 -26.30 -18.81
N LEU A 318 2.70 -27.19 -17.96
CA LEU A 318 3.47 -27.86 -16.90
C LEU A 318 3.68 -29.35 -17.18
N MET A 319 2.89 -29.97 -18.07
CA MET A 319 2.99 -31.40 -18.38
C MET A 319 3.10 -31.72 -19.88
N ASP A 320 3.12 -30.70 -20.76
CA ASP A 320 3.12 -30.86 -22.23
C ASP A 320 1.97 -31.74 -22.76
N LYS A 321 0.80 -31.66 -22.09
CA LYS A 321 -0.42 -32.39 -22.44
C LYS A 321 -1.47 -31.44 -22.99
N LYS A 322 -1.65 -31.45 -24.30
CA LYS A 322 -2.71 -30.68 -24.97
C LYS A 322 -4.04 -31.41 -24.85
N VAL A 323 -4.92 -30.92 -23.98
CA VAL A 323 -6.27 -31.44 -23.78
C VAL A 323 -7.25 -30.29 -23.92
N ALA A 324 -8.24 -30.42 -24.78
CA ALA A 324 -9.21 -29.36 -25.00
C ALA A 324 -10.11 -29.17 -23.76
N SER A 325 -10.32 -27.92 -23.33
CA SER A 325 -10.97 -27.59 -22.06
C SER A 325 -12.37 -28.21 -21.90
N GLU A 326 -13.13 -28.26 -22.99
CA GLU A 326 -14.48 -28.81 -23.08
C GLU A 326 -14.54 -30.31 -22.81
N THR A 327 -13.44 -31.03 -23.02
CA THR A 327 -13.33 -32.47 -22.75
C THR A 327 -12.89 -32.79 -21.33
N ILE A 328 -12.38 -31.80 -20.59
CA ILE A 328 -11.94 -31.96 -19.21
C ILE A 328 -13.18 -31.99 -18.31
N ALA A 329 -13.35 -33.07 -17.55
CA ALA A 329 -14.37 -33.11 -16.51
C ALA A 329 -14.06 -32.06 -15.42
N ASP A 330 -15.11 -31.45 -14.89
CA ASP A 330 -15.02 -30.38 -13.90
C ASP A 330 -14.74 -30.90 -12.48
N ILE A 331 -14.68 -30.01 -11.50
CA ILE A 331 -14.71 -30.36 -10.09
C ILE A 331 -16.10 -30.91 -9.69
N GLU A 332 -16.16 -31.77 -8.68
CA GLU A 332 -17.43 -32.23 -8.11
C GLU A 332 -17.60 -31.65 -6.70
N THR A 333 -18.68 -30.90 -6.48
CA THR A 333 -18.96 -30.18 -5.23
C THR A 333 -20.15 -30.73 -4.47
N ASN A 334 -20.71 -31.87 -4.89
CA ASN A 334 -21.80 -32.53 -4.18
C ASN A 334 -21.29 -33.00 -2.81
N ALA A 335 -22.12 -32.87 -1.77
CA ALA A 335 -21.73 -33.18 -0.39
C ALA A 335 -21.19 -34.61 -0.20
N GLU A 336 -21.67 -35.57 -0.99
CA GLU A 336 -21.20 -36.96 -0.99
C GLU A 336 -19.75 -37.16 -1.44
N ASN A 337 -19.19 -36.21 -2.21
CA ASN A 337 -17.82 -36.26 -2.71
C ASN A 337 -16.87 -35.35 -1.92
N LEU A 338 -17.40 -34.49 -1.04
CA LEU A 338 -16.59 -33.59 -0.22
C LEU A 338 -16.24 -34.25 1.12
N LEU A 339 -14.98 -34.12 1.52
CA LEU A 339 -14.55 -34.55 2.84
C LEU A 339 -15.05 -33.56 3.90
N PRO A 340 -15.45 -34.04 5.09
CA PRO A 340 -15.89 -33.17 6.17
C PRO A 340 -14.70 -32.34 6.69
N ALA A 341 -14.99 -31.13 7.20
CA ALA A 341 -13.98 -30.18 7.66
C ALA A 341 -12.99 -30.80 8.65
N ASP A 342 -13.47 -31.56 9.64
CA ASP A 342 -12.63 -32.20 10.66
C ASP A 342 -11.61 -33.18 10.08
N SER A 343 -11.88 -33.75 8.90
CA SER A 343 -10.91 -34.61 8.22
C SER A 343 -9.76 -33.79 7.64
N LEU A 344 -10.01 -32.58 7.14
CA LEU A 344 -9.04 -31.74 6.45
C LEU A 344 -8.35 -30.71 7.38
N ASN A 345 -8.91 -30.49 8.56
CA ASN A 345 -8.31 -29.65 9.59
C ASN A 345 -6.97 -30.24 10.09
N VAL A 346 -6.06 -29.34 10.39
CA VAL A 346 -4.66 -29.58 10.75
C VAL A 346 -4.46 -29.40 12.25
N TYR A 347 -5.04 -28.35 12.85
CA TYR A 347 -4.86 -28.03 14.26
C TYR A 347 -5.77 -28.82 15.20
N ASN A 348 -6.80 -29.49 14.68
CA ASN A 348 -7.76 -30.26 15.47
C ASN A 348 -8.37 -29.47 16.65
N GLY A 349 -8.56 -28.16 16.49
CA GLY A 349 -9.28 -27.30 17.43
C GLY A 349 -8.52 -26.05 17.88
N THR A 350 -7.20 -26.12 18.05
CA THR A 350 -6.43 -24.97 18.57
C THR A 350 -5.09 -24.83 17.84
N PRO A 351 -4.77 -23.66 17.25
CA PRO A 351 -3.43 -23.40 16.71
C PRO A 351 -2.36 -23.43 17.81
N PRO A 352 -1.06 -23.53 17.47
CA PRO A 352 0.03 -23.43 18.44
C PRO A 352 -0.10 -22.19 19.33
N GLU A 353 0.23 -22.31 20.62
CA GLU A 353 0.12 -21.19 21.57
C GLU A 353 0.99 -19.98 21.19
N THR A 354 2.11 -20.23 20.50
CA THR A 354 3.02 -19.18 20.04
C THR A 354 2.55 -18.49 18.77
N ASP A 355 1.50 -18.98 18.12
CA ASP A 355 1.06 -18.52 16.79
C ASP A 355 0.78 -17.00 16.75
N LEU A 356 1.62 -16.28 16.01
CA LEU A 356 1.57 -14.84 15.82
C LEU A 356 0.48 -14.38 14.86
N THR A 357 -0.25 -15.28 14.20
CA THR A 357 -1.21 -14.92 13.14
C THR A 357 -2.20 -13.82 13.54
N LYS A 358 -2.65 -13.78 14.80
CA LYS A 358 -3.60 -12.77 15.31
C LYS A 358 -3.00 -11.37 15.47
N THR A 359 -1.69 -11.29 15.60
CA THR A 359 -0.92 -10.07 15.90
C THR A 359 0.19 -9.81 14.89
N ILE A 360 0.26 -10.57 13.79
CA ILE A 360 1.33 -10.52 12.79
C ILE A 360 1.48 -9.12 12.19
N GLN A 361 0.39 -8.36 12.12
CA GLN A 361 0.43 -6.96 11.71
C GLN A 361 1.36 -6.10 12.56
N ASN A 362 1.71 -6.48 13.80
CA ASN A 362 2.57 -5.71 14.69
C ASN A 362 4.06 -6.04 14.56
N SER A 363 4.41 -7.14 13.88
CA SER A 363 5.80 -7.65 13.85
C SER A 363 6.31 -8.02 12.46
N PHE A 364 5.44 -8.17 11.44
CA PHE A 364 5.85 -8.53 10.09
C PHE A 364 6.80 -7.50 9.47
N ILE A 365 6.46 -6.21 9.59
CA ILE A 365 7.35 -5.12 9.22
C ILE A 365 8.01 -4.57 10.48
N LYS A 366 9.33 -4.52 10.47
CA LYS A 366 10.14 -3.86 11.49
C LYS A 366 10.10 -2.35 11.31
N THR A 367 9.71 -1.63 12.36
CA THR A 367 9.76 -0.16 12.44
C THR A 367 11.17 0.31 12.82
N ALA A 368 11.48 1.58 12.52
CA ALA A 368 12.76 2.18 12.82
C ALA A 368 12.91 2.46 14.33
N GLU A 369 14.04 2.04 14.90
CA GLU A 369 14.44 2.43 16.24
C GLU A 369 15.08 3.84 16.22
N PRO A 370 14.78 4.70 17.20
CA PRO A 370 15.36 6.04 17.26
C PRO A 370 16.88 5.99 17.47
N PRO A 371 17.70 6.62 16.60
CA PRO A 371 19.14 6.57 16.74
C PRO A 371 19.64 7.47 17.88
N ILE A 372 20.85 7.16 18.38
CA ILE A 372 21.59 8.06 19.27
C ILE A 372 22.37 9.06 18.42
N ILE A 373 22.05 10.34 18.55
CA ILE A 373 22.70 11.44 17.83
C ILE A 373 23.33 12.40 18.83
N ASN A 374 24.64 12.65 18.67
CA ASN A 374 25.47 13.42 19.61
C ASN A 374 26.35 14.50 18.94
N SER A 375 26.24 14.70 17.62
CA SER A 375 27.00 15.75 16.92
C SER A 375 26.19 16.31 15.75
N ARG A 376 26.58 17.50 15.29
CA ARG A 376 25.96 18.17 14.14
C ARG A 376 26.08 17.32 12.87
N GLU A 377 27.22 16.68 12.65
CA GLU A 377 27.48 15.84 11.48
C GLU A 377 26.55 14.61 11.47
N ALA A 378 26.40 13.95 12.63
CA ALA A 378 25.48 12.81 12.76
C ALA A 378 24.02 13.23 12.56
N LEU A 379 23.63 14.40 13.07
CA LEU A 379 22.29 14.96 12.82
C LEU A 379 22.06 15.22 11.33
N ASN A 380 22.98 15.92 10.66
CA ASN A 380 22.89 16.19 9.22
C ASN A 380 22.79 14.90 8.39
N ALA A 381 23.63 13.90 8.71
CA ALA A 381 23.61 12.62 8.01
C ALA A 381 22.26 11.90 8.18
N HIS A 382 21.71 11.91 9.39
CA HIS A 382 20.40 11.31 9.64
C HIS A 382 19.27 12.11 8.98
N GLN A 383 19.29 13.45 9.05
CA GLN A 383 18.33 14.32 8.34
C GLN A 383 18.28 14.01 6.84
N ASN A 384 19.44 13.92 6.18
CA ASN A 384 19.52 13.58 4.76
C ASN A 384 18.96 12.17 4.50
N LYS A 385 19.36 11.18 5.29
CA LYS A 385 18.84 9.81 5.19
C LYS A 385 17.31 9.76 5.29
N VAL A 386 16.72 10.46 6.27
CA VAL A 386 15.27 10.51 6.44
C VAL A 386 14.63 11.22 5.24
N LYS A 387 15.12 12.39 4.83
CA LYS A 387 14.58 13.13 3.68
C LYS A 387 14.61 12.33 2.39
N ASP A 388 15.71 11.64 2.09
CA ASP A 388 15.85 10.82 0.88
C ASP A 388 14.88 9.63 0.89
N TYR A 389 14.71 9.00 2.04
CA TYR A 389 13.71 7.94 2.22
C TYR A 389 12.29 8.47 2.02
N LEU A 390 11.94 9.58 2.69
CA LEU A 390 10.61 10.17 2.59
C LEU A 390 10.30 10.57 1.14
N LYS A 391 11.22 11.25 0.44
CA LYS A 391 11.04 11.64 -0.96
C LYS A 391 10.73 10.46 -1.88
N SER A 392 11.33 9.30 -1.64
CA SER A 392 11.22 8.15 -2.54
C SER A 392 10.09 7.18 -2.19
N ARG A 393 9.71 7.04 -0.90
CA ARG A 393 8.79 5.98 -0.43
C ARG A 393 7.54 6.47 0.29
N THR A 394 7.54 7.73 0.72
CA THR A 394 6.43 8.36 1.45
C THR A 394 5.78 9.47 0.63
N PHE A 395 6.61 10.23 -0.06
CA PHE A 395 6.29 11.35 -0.93
C PHE A 395 6.70 11.06 -2.38
N GLY A 396 6.85 9.78 -2.75
CA GLY A 396 7.26 9.36 -4.10
C GLY A 396 6.34 9.88 -5.20
N ALA A 397 5.10 10.21 -4.84
CA ALA A 397 4.12 10.82 -5.72
C ALA A 397 4.13 12.36 -5.75
N PHE A 398 5.09 13.02 -5.12
CA PHE A 398 5.28 14.46 -5.32
C PHE A 398 5.79 14.70 -6.75
N PRO A 399 5.29 15.72 -7.47
CA PRO A 399 5.79 16.02 -8.80
C PRO A 399 7.29 16.32 -8.80
N ASP A 400 8.03 15.73 -9.76
CA ASP A 400 9.48 15.96 -9.94
C ASP A 400 9.82 17.45 -10.12
N SER A 401 8.90 18.20 -10.74
CA SER A 401 9.00 19.63 -10.92
C SER A 401 7.70 20.31 -10.51
N ALA A 402 7.80 21.26 -9.58
CA ALA A 402 6.68 22.07 -9.18
C ALA A 402 6.19 22.94 -10.36
N MET A 403 4.88 22.97 -10.58
CA MET A 403 4.29 23.81 -11.63
C MET A 403 4.30 25.29 -11.26
N ALA A 404 4.12 26.17 -12.26
CA ALA A 404 3.94 27.60 -12.00
C ALA A 404 2.70 27.86 -11.13
N PHE A 405 2.84 28.77 -10.16
CA PHE A 405 1.75 29.12 -9.24
C PHE A 405 0.52 29.69 -9.95
N ASP A 406 0.73 30.46 -11.03
CA ASP A 406 -0.35 31.19 -11.71
C ASP A 406 -1.20 31.98 -10.69
N GLY A 407 -0.50 32.70 -9.81
CA GLY A 407 -1.08 33.31 -8.62
C GLY A 407 -1.89 34.56 -8.95
N GLU A 408 -3.13 34.61 -8.46
CA GLU A 408 -4.03 35.73 -8.67
C GLU A 408 -4.58 36.24 -7.33
N MET A 409 -4.57 37.56 -7.13
CA MET A 409 -5.32 38.18 -6.03
C MET A 409 -6.80 38.23 -6.42
N ILE A 410 -7.62 37.43 -5.75
CA ILE A 410 -9.04 37.28 -6.06
C ILE A 410 -9.95 38.09 -5.14
N TYR A 411 -9.43 38.55 -4.01
CA TYR A 411 -10.16 39.40 -3.07
C TYR A 411 -9.22 40.33 -2.30
N ARG A 412 -9.68 41.54 -2.02
CA ARG A 412 -8.96 42.57 -1.25
C ARG A 412 -9.94 43.43 -0.48
N THR A 413 -9.67 43.69 0.80
CA THR A 413 -10.50 44.53 1.65
C THR A 413 -9.70 45.28 2.73
N ALA A 414 -10.31 46.35 3.26
CA ALA A 414 -9.77 47.18 4.33
C ALA A 414 -8.46 47.94 4.00
N ASP A 415 -8.31 48.38 2.76
CA ASP A 415 -7.09 49.04 2.23
C ASP A 415 -6.67 50.32 2.96
N LEU A 416 -7.63 51.04 3.56
CA LEU A 416 -7.43 52.29 4.27
C LEU A 416 -7.32 52.12 5.79
N SER A 417 -7.33 50.88 6.28
CA SER A 417 -7.18 50.54 7.70
C SER A 417 -5.73 50.20 8.04
N LYS A 418 -5.37 50.26 9.33
CA LYS A 418 -4.07 49.80 9.86
C LYS A 418 -3.79 48.32 9.53
N PHE A 419 -4.84 47.54 9.30
CA PHE A 419 -4.82 46.13 8.93
C PHE A 419 -5.73 45.90 7.72
N GLY A 420 -5.26 45.13 6.74
CA GLY A 420 -6.03 44.74 5.56
C GLY A 420 -5.99 43.23 5.32
N ASN A 421 -6.81 42.75 4.38
CA ASN A 421 -6.88 41.33 4.03
C ASN A 421 -6.85 41.15 2.51
N ASN A 422 -5.95 40.28 2.05
CA ASN A 422 -5.83 39.84 0.66
C ASN A 422 -6.08 38.33 0.59
N THR A 423 -6.90 37.88 -0.37
CA THR A 423 -7.01 36.46 -0.71
C THR A 423 -6.36 36.21 -2.06
N TYR A 424 -5.44 35.27 -2.09
CA TYR A 424 -4.77 34.84 -3.31
C TYR A 424 -5.19 33.41 -3.66
N SER A 425 -5.41 33.13 -4.94
CA SER A 425 -5.55 31.78 -5.48
C SER A 425 -4.29 31.38 -6.25
N PHE A 426 -3.83 30.14 -6.08
CA PHE A 426 -2.65 29.62 -6.76
C PHE A 426 -2.77 28.11 -7.03
N ASN A 427 -2.06 27.63 -8.05
CA ASN A 427 -1.89 26.20 -8.34
C ASN A 427 -0.93 25.57 -7.32
N SER A 428 -1.44 24.62 -6.54
CA SER A 428 -0.59 23.74 -5.73
C SER A 428 -0.02 22.62 -6.59
N GLU A 429 -0.91 21.92 -7.29
CA GLU A 429 -0.64 20.76 -8.15
C GLU A 429 -1.53 20.80 -9.40
N LYS A 430 -1.22 19.99 -10.41
CA LYS A 430 -2.01 19.94 -11.64
C LYS A 430 -3.47 19.61 -11.31
N GLY A 431 -4.38 20.46 -11.78
CA GLY A 431 -5.82 20.31 -11.51
C GLY A 431 -6.26 20.68 -10.09
N TRP A 432 -5.35 21.22 -9.24
CA TRP A 432 -5.66 21.57 -7.86
C TRP A 432 -5.18 22.99 -7.50
N ARG A 433 -6.14 23.90 -7.31
CA ARG A 433 -5.91 25.28 -6.87
C ARG A 433 -6.33 25.47 -5.42
N LEU A 434 -5.50 26.19 -4.67
CA LEU A 434 -5.76 26.55 -3.29
C LEU A 434 -5.99 28.06 -3.17
N LYS A 435 -6.46 28.47 -1.98
CA LYS A 435 -6.55 29.86 -1.58
C LYS A 435 -5.75 30.07 -0.31
N VAL A 436 -5.08 31.22 -0.20
CA VAL A 436 -4.45 31.69 1.03
C VAL A 436 -4.99 33.08 1.39
N ASN A 437 -5.46 33.23 2.62
CA ASN A 437 -6.01 34.48 3.15
C ASN A 437 -4.97 35.18 4.02
N ILE A 438 -4.50 36.36 3.63
CA ILE A 438 -3.39 37.06 4.27
C ILE A 438 -3.86 38.37 4.89
N PHE A 439 -3.74 38.41 6.21
CA PHE A 439 -3.94 39.60 7.02
C PHE A 439 -2.60 40.32 7.16
N TYR A 440 -2.48 41.44 6.46
CA TYR A 440 -1.26 42.25 6.42
C TYR A 440 -1.37 43.49 7.29
N ARG A 441 -0.21 43.98 7.75
CA ARG A 441 -0.10 45.22 8.51
C ARG A 441 0.36 46.36 7.60
N GLN A 442 -0.17 47.57 7.82
CA GLN A 442 0.37 48.79 7.19
C GLN A 442 1.60 49.31 7.97
N PRO A 443 2.55 50.01 7.33
CA PRO A 443 2.57 50.35 5.90
C PRO A 443 3.09 49.18 5.01
N GLN A 444 2.45 48.97 3.86
CA GLN A 444 2.81 47.93 2.87
C GLN A 444 4.19 48.14 2.20
N ASP A 445 4.85 49.27 2.44
CA ASP A 445 6.18 49.57 1.89
C ASP A 445 7.31 48.79 2.57
N LYS A 446 7.01 48.07 3.66
CA LYS A 446 7.93 47.17 4.36
C LYS A 446 7.45 45.73 4.32
N LYS A 447 8.31 44.85 3.81
CA LYS A 447 8.16 43.40 3.93
C LYS A 447 8.13 43.00 5.40
N SER A 448 7.11 42.25 5.81
CA SER A 448 6.92 41.81 7.19
C SER A 448 7.06 40.28 7.32
N PRO A 449 7.51 39.77 8.48
CA PRO A 449 7.47 38.34 8.77
C PRO A 449 6.06 37.78 8.59
N LEU A 450 5.95 36.50 8.22
CA LEU A 450 4.68 35.82 8.00
C LEU A 450 4.55 34.58 8.90
N LEU A 451 3.39 34.42 9.52
CA LEU A 451 2.95 33.16 10.10
C LEU A 451 1.88 32.52 9.20
N LEU A 452 2.19 31.38 8.59
CA LEU A 452 1.24 30.55 7.85
C LEU A 452 0.54 29.57 8.80
N VAL A 453 -0.75 29.74 9.02
CA VAL A 453 -1.57 28.91 9.89
C VAL A 453 -2.37 27.93 9.05
N LEU A 454 -2.15 26.63 9.28
CA LEU A 454 -2.95 25.57 8.68
C LEU A 454 -4.27 25.46 9.44
N ARG A 455 -5.40 25.61 8.75
CA ARG A 455 -6.72 25.38 9.34
C ARG A 455 -6.96 23.90 9.58
N SER A 456 -7.65 23.58 10.69
CA SER A 456 -8.00 22.19 11.03
C SER A 456 -9.33 21.77 10.41
N PRO A 457 -9.51 20.48 10.03
CA PRO A 457 -10.80 19.97 9.61
C PRO A 457 -11.86 20.17 10.71
N GLY A 458 -13.00 20.74 10.35
CA GLY A 458 -14.13 20.92 11.27
C GLY A 458 -13.88 21.92 12.40
N GLU A 459 -12.88 22.80 12.29
CA GLU A 459 -12.62 23.82 13.31
C GLU A 459 -13.80 24.79 13.49
N GLU A 460 -13.98 25.27 14.72
CA GLU A 460 -15.02 26.25 15.03
C GLU A 460 -14.66 27.63 14.47
N ARG A 461 -15.68 28.48 14.30
CA ARG A 461 -15.46 29.83 13.80
C ARG A 461 -14.48 30.59 14.71
N TRP A 462 -13.45 31.17 14.11
CA TRP A 462 -12.39 31.95 14.76
C TRP A 462 -11.35 31.16 15.54
N GLU A 463 -11.36 29.83 15.47
CA GLU A 463 -10.45 29.01 16.27
C GLU A 463 -8.99 29.18 15.84
N SER A 464 -8.72 29.11 14.52
CA SER A 464 -7.40 29.39 13.95
C SER A 464 -6.95 30.83 14.19
N GLU A 465 -7.87 31.80 14.11
CA GLU A 465 -7.59 33.20 14.40
C GLU A 465 -7.22 33.43 15.87
N GLY A 466 -7.97 32.80 16.78
CA GLY A 466 -7.68 32.82 18.21
C GLY A 466 -6.32 32.21 18.54
N TYR A 467 -5.94 31.13 17.84
CA TYR A 467 -4.62 30.54 17.95
C TYR A 467 -3.52 31.47 17.44
N ALA A 468 -3.66 32.00 16.22
CA ALA A 468 -2.67 32.86 15.60
C ALA A 468 -2.38 34.14 16.41
N ASN A 469 -3.43 34.72 17.02
CA ASN A 469 -3.32 35.92 17.85
C ASN A 469 -2.40 35.74 19.08
N LYS A 470 -2.22 34.51 19.57
CA LYS A 470 -1.32 34.22 20.70
C LYS A 470 0.15 34.12 20.30
N LEU A 471 0.43 33.84 19.03
CA LEU A 471 1.77 33.48 18.55
C LEU A 471 2.53 34.64 17.92
N ALA A 472 1.81 35.52 17.22
CA ALA A 472 2.40 36.38 16.19
C ALA A 472 2.08 37.87 16.38
N GLU A 473 2.46 38.42 17.53
CA GLU A 473 2.46 39.87 17.72
C GLU A 473 3.54 40.48 16.79
N ASN A 474 3.11 41.18 15.73
CA ASN A 474 3.95 41.83 14.69
C ASN A 474 4.28 41.03 13.42
N HIS A 475 3.59 39.92 13.17
CA HIS A 475 3.65 39.25 11.86
C HIS A 475 2.42 39.59 11.00
N ASN A 476 2.58 39.42 9.69
CA ASN A 476 1.45 39.08 8.82
C ASN A 476 0.96 37.68 9.17
N ILE A 477 -0.33 37.42 9.00
CA ILE A 477 -0.91 36.09 9.26
C ILE A 477 -1.59 35.59 7.99
N ALA A 478 -1.16 34.43 7.51
CA ALA A 478 -1.80 33.73 6.41
C ALA A 478 -2.60 32.53 6.96
N TYR A 479 -3.81 32.31 6.44
CA TYR A 479 -4.59 31.10 6.72
C TYR A 479 -4.71 30.27 5.45
N LEU A 480 -4.40 28.98 5.58
CA LEU A 480 -4.45 28.02 4.49
C LEU A 480 -5.39 26.86 4.83
N GLU A 481 -6.29 26.57 3.90
CA GLU A 481 -7.03 25.32 3.84
C GLU A 481 -6.34 24.42 2.82
N VAL A 482 -5.61 23.42 3.32
CA VAL A 482 -5.03 22.37 2.48
C VAL A 482 -6.12 21.40 2.03
N ARG A 483 -5.88 20.62 0.97
CA ARG A 483 -6.92 19.73 0.42
C ARG A 483 -7.49 18.78 1.48
N GLY A 484 -8.82 18.63 1.48
CA GLY A 484 -9.54 17.90 2.53
C GLY A 484 -10.01 18.76 3.69
N VAL A 485 -9.69 20.07 3.70
CA VAL A 485 -10.12 21.03 4.74
C VAL A 485 -10.97 22.14 4.12
N GLY A 486 -12.01 22.57 4.84
CA GLY A 486 -12.77 23.79 4.53
C GLY A 486 -13.34 23.80 3.11
N GLU A 487 -13.10 24.88 2.36
CA GLU A 487 -13.61 25.06 0.98
C GLU A 487 -13.08 24.02 -0.02
N VAL A 488 -11.94 23.39 0.28
CA VAL A 488 -11.33 22.33 -0.53
C VAL A 488 -11.49 20.96 0.11
N GLY A 489 -12.44 20.83 1.04
CA GLY A 489 -12.83 19.59 1.70
C GLY A 489 -13.71 18.68 0.84
N TRP A 490 -13.88 17.45 1.32
CA TRP A 490 -14.88 16.51 0.83
C TRP A 490 -15.79 16.09 1.97
N ALA A 491 -16.92 15.46 1.64
CA ALA A 491 -17.85 15.00 2.65
C ALA A 491 -17.22 13.87 3.49
N PRO A 492 -17.36 13.87 4.84
CA PRO A 492 -16.67 12.92 5.72
C PRO A 492 -16.93 11.43 5.42
N GLU A 493 -18.07 11.10 4.81
CA GLU A 493 -18.39 9.74 4.36
C GLU A 493 -17.46 9.24 3.24
N LEU A 494 -16.72 10.12 2.57
CA LEU A 494 -15.74 9.76 1.55
C LEU A 494 -14.35 9.46 2.13
N ASP A 495 -14.09 9.73 3.41
CA ASP A 495 -12.76 9.56 4.02
C ASP A 495 -12.21 8.15 3.81
N TRP A 496 -13.07 7.14 3.98
CA TRP A 496 -12.65 5.75 3.82
C TRP A 496 -12.14 5.46 2.41
N HIS A 497 -12.90 5.89 1.41
CA HIS A 497 -12.55 5.71 0.01
C HIS A 497 -11.30 6.52 -0.34
N VAL A 498 -11.23 7.79 0.08
CA VAL A 498 -10.12 8.70 -0.22
C VAL A 498 -8.81 8.21 0.39
N ARG A 499 -8.83 7.78 1.66
CA ARG A 499 -7.64 7.30 2.38
C ARG A 499 -7.09 6.01 1.77
N ARG A 500 -7.96 5.04 1.45
CA ARG A 500 -7.54 3.78 0.81
C ARG A 500 -7.09 4.00 -0.63
N SER A 501 -7.83 4.78 -1.42
CA SER A 501 -7.49 5.04 -2.82
C SER A 501 -6.19 5.80 -2.96
N ALA A 502 -5.96 6.80 -2.11
CA ALA A 502 -4.70 7.55 -2.10
C ALA A 502 -3.51 6.61 -1.88
N ALA A 503 -3.61 5.69 -0.90
CA ALA A 503 -2.53 4.75 -0.58
C ALA A 503 -2.14 3.86 -1.77
N TRP A 504 -3.11 3.46 -2.59
CA TRP A 504 -2.88 2.59 -3.75
C TRP A 504 -2.24 3.31 -4.93
N ILE A 505 -2.37 4.64 -5.00
CA ILE A 505 -1.74 5.47 -6.04
C ILE A 505 -0.47 6.18 -5.55
N GLY A 506 0.08 5.72 -4.41
CA GLY A 506 1.34 6.17 -3.84
C GLY A 506 1.29 7.48 -3.04
N ARG A 507 0.11 7.82 -2.54
CA ARG A 507 -0.13 9.03 -1.74
C ARG A 507 -0.87 8.67 -0.44
N THR A 508 -1.00 9.64 0.44
CA THR A 508 -2.03 9.67 1.49
C THR A 508 -2.63 11.06 1.55
N PRO A 509 -3.80 11.26 2.16
CA PRO A 509 -4.32 12.61 2.39
C PRO A 509 -3.31 13.50 3.10
N ALA A 510 -2.61 12.99 4.12
CA ALA A 510 -1.54 13.71 4.81
C ALA A 510 -0.40 14.12 3.87
N SER A 511 0.09 13.21 3.01
CA SER A 511 1.16 13.55 2.07
C SER A 511 0.75 14.66 1.10
N MET A 512 -0.50 14.64 0.61
CA MET A 512 -0.98 15.66 -0.30
C MET A 512 -1.18 17.01 0.40
N GLN A 513 -1.60 17.00 1.66
CA GLN A 513 -1.69 18.18 2.52
C GLN A 513 -0.31 18.78 2.83
N ILE A 514 0.71 17.94 3.05
CA ILE A 514 2.10 18.37 3.23
C ILE A 514 2.58 19.08 1.96
N TYR A 515 2.32 18.50 0.78
CA TYR A 515 2.66 19.15 -0.48
C TYR A 515 1.95 20.49 -0.63
N ASP A 516 0.64 20.57 -0.33
CA ASP A 516 -0.11 21.83 -0.35
C ASP A 516 0.48 22.90 0.57
N ALA A 517 0.87 22.52 1.80
CA ALA A 517 1.50 23.42 2.76
C ALA A 517 2.89 23.90 2.27
N MET A 518 3.71 23.01 1.71
CA MET A 518 4.99 23.38 1.08
C MET A 518 4.78 24.40 -0.05
N ARG A 519 3.83 24.12 -0.95
CA ARG A 519 3.51 24.99 -2.08
C ARG A 519 3.00 26.36 -1.62
N ALA A 520 2.23 26.40 -0.53
CA ALA A 520 1.80 27.65 0.08
C ALA A 520 2.96 28.45 0.70
N LEU A 521 3.91 27.79 1.40
CA LEU A 521 5.12 28.44 1.91
C LEU A 521 5.92 29.08 0.77
N GLU A 522 6.14 28.33 -0.32
CA GLU A 522 6.83 28.84 -1.50
C GLU A 522 6.08 30.00 -2.16
N PHE A 523 4.76 29.89 -2.33
CA PHE A 523 3.94 30.94 -2.91
C PHE A 523 3.98 32.22 -2.05
N CYS A 524 3.87 32.10 -0.73
CA CYS A 524 3.89 33.24 0.18
C CYS A 524 5.20 34.04 0.11
N ARG A 525 6.34 33.40 -0.19
CA ARG A 525 7.62 34.09 -0.41
C ARG A 525 7.62 35.02 -1.61
N THR A 526 6.72 34.78 -2.57
CA THR A 526 6.62 35.60 -3.79
C THR A 526 5.82 36.89 -3.57
N LEU A 527 5.09 36.99 -2.46
CA LEU A 527 4.17 38.07 -2.22
C LEU A 527 4.88 39.37 -1.78
N PRO A 528 4.43 40.53 -2.28
CA PRO A 528 5.13 41.79 -2.04
C PRO A 528 5.15 42.23 -0.57
N GLU A 529 4.13 41.87 0.21
CA GLU A 529 3.99 42.20 1.62
C GLU A 529 4.80 41.30 2.58
N VAL A 530 5.40 40.21 2.08
CA VAL A 530 6.06 39.17 2.90
C VAL A 530 7.58 39.29 2.82
N ASP A 531 8.26 39.21 3.97
CA ASP A 531 9.70 38.95 4.04
C ASP A 531 9.95 37.47 3.71
N PRO A 532 10.54 37.13 2.55
CA PRO A 532 10.68 35.75 2.11
C PRO A 532 11.63 34.92 2.98
N THR A 533 12.41 35.56 3.87
CA THR A 533 13.35 34.91 4.78
C THR A 533 12.78 34.65 6.17
N LYS A 534 11.61 35.23 6.49
CA LYS A 534 10.98 35.19 7.81
C LYS A 534 9.57 34.65 7.73
N ILE A 535 9.46 33.40 7.28
CA ILE A 535 8.18 32.69 7.20
C ILE A 535 8.21 31.54 8.18
N SER A 536 7.21 31.52 9.06
CA SER A 536 6.95 30.45 10.00
C SER A 536 5.64 29.74 9.66
N ILE A 537 5.47 28.51 10.13
CA ILE A 537 4.24 27.73 9.96
C ILE A 537 3.64 27.35 11.31
N ALA A 538 2.33 27.23 11.40
CA ALA A 538 1.62 26.81 12.60
C ALA A 538 0.57 25.75 12.29
N GLY A 539 0.42 24.77 13.19
CA GLY A 539 -0.55 23.70 13.07
C GLY A 539 -1.02 23.19 14.44
N ARG A 540 -2.25 22.69 14.47
CA ARG A 540 -2.89 22.15 15.68
C ARG A 540 -3.39 20.73 15.43
N ASP A 541 -3.40 19.91 16.47
CA ASP A 541 -3.82 18.51 16.38
C ASP A 541 -3.09 17.81 15.22
N GLY A 542 -3.80 17.12 14.33
CA GLY A 542 -3.17 16.48 13.18
C GLY A 542 -2.51 17.43 12.18
N MET A 543 -2.97 18.69 12.06
CA MET A 543 -2.30 19.69 11.22
C MET A 543 -0.92 20.09 11.75
N ALA A 544 -0.63 19.82 13.02
CA ALA A 544 0.71 19.99 13.54
C ALA A 544 1.71 19.01 12.87
N ALA A 545 1.27 17.78 12.55
CA ALA A 545 2.10 16.85 11.77
C ALA A 545 2.34 17.38 10.35
N ILE A 546 1.31 17.89 9.69
CA ILE A 546 1.43 18.49 8.36
C ILE A 546 2.42 19.67 8.37
N ALA A 547 2.30 20.55 9.37
CA ALA A 547 3.21 21.69 9.54
C ALA A 547 4.67 21.25 9.78
N MET A 548 4.88 20.22 10.60
CA MET A 548 6.20 19.66 10.88
C MET A 548 6.88 19.13 9.61
N TYR A 549 6.20 18.27 8.85
CA TYR A 549 6.77 17.72 7.61
C TYR A 549 6.92 18.77 6.52
N ALA A 550 5.97 19.70 6.37
CA ALA A 550 6.09 20.79 5.39
C ALA A 550 7.31 21.68 5.70
N ALA A 551 7.54 22.03 6.97
CA ALA A 551 8.72 22.79 7.39
C ALA A 551 10.03 22.01 7.17
N MET A 552 10.06 20.72 7.51
CA MET A 552 11.21 19.85 7.31
C MET A 552 11.63 19.78 5.83
N MET A 553 10.65 19.68 4.93
CA MET A 553 10.85 19.53 3.50
C MET A 553 11.12 20.85 2.77
N ASP A 554 10.60 21.97 3.28
CA ASP A 554 10.80 23.31 2.73
C ASP A 554 12.22 23.86 2.99
N GLU A 555 12.85 23.46 4.10
CA GLU A 555 14.23 23.82 4.52
C GLU A 555 14.49 25.33 4.72
N LYS A 556 13.51 26.19 4.44
CA LYS A 556 13.58 27.66 4.52
C LYS A 556 12.54 28.21 5.49
N CYS A 557 11.86 27.34 6.23
CA CYS A 557 10.93 27.72 7.29
C CYS A 557 11.73 28.17 8.51
N GLU A 558 11.39 29.32 9.08
CA GLU A 558 12.12 29.88 10.22
C GLU A 558 11.73 29.17 11.52
N ASN A 559 10.42 29.11 11.79
CA ASN A 559 9.87 28.49 12.98
C ASN A 559 8.62 27.67 12.65
N MET A 560 8.38 26.63 13.45
CA MET A 560 7.12 25.91 13.49
C MET A 560 6.47 26.06 14.88
N TYR A 561 5.18 26.37 14.91
CA TYR A 561 4.38 26.50 16.13
C TYR A 561 3.34 25.37 16.17
N LEU A 562 3.40 24.56 17.23
CA LEU A 562 2.62 23.33 17.35
C LEU A 562 1.71 23.39 18.57
N SER A 563 0.47 22.94 18.44
CA SER A 563 -0.46 22.75 19.56
C SER A 563 -1.06 21.35 19.49
N ASN A 564 -1.00 20.62 20.60
CA ASN A 564 -1.49 19.24 20.70
C ASN A 564 -1.04 18.31 19.54
N PRO A 565 0.25 18.28 19.16
CA PRO A 565 0.67 17.48 18.02
C PRO A 565 0.56 15.98 18.34
N PRO A 566 0.23 15.13 17.35
CA PRO A 566 0.24 13.68 17.53
C PRO A 566 1.64 13.20 17.91
N GLU A 567 1.72 12.18 18.76
CA GLU A 567 3.01 11.69 19.28
C GLU A 567 3.65 10.65 18.36
N THR A 568 2.84 9.93 17.56
CA THR A 568 3.31 8.86 16.67
C THR A 568 2.42 8.72 15.43
N HIS A 569 2.96 8.20 14.34
CA HIS A 569 2.21 7.69 13.20
C HIS A 569 1.64 6.28 13.44
N ASP A 570 2.06 5.58 14.50
CA ASP A 570 1.58 4.23 14.82
C ASP A 570 0.33 4.24 15.72
N GLN A 571 -0.65 5.06 15.35
CA GLN A 571 -1.92 5.15 16.06
C GLN A 571 -3.10 4.83 15.14
N PRO A 572 -3.98 3.89 15.54
CA PRO A 572 -5.17 3.60 14.76
C PRO A 572 -6.14 4.79 14.81
N SER A 573 -6.83 5.00 13.70
CA SER A 573 -7.98 5.89 13.64
C SER A 573 -9.19 5.28 14.36
N PRO A 574 -10.17 6.11 14.78
CA PRO A 574 -11.46 5.62 15.24
C PRO A 574 -12.12 4.73 14.18
N LYS A 575 -12.96 3.78 14.62
CA LYS A 575 -13.64 2.83 13.72
C LYS A 575 -14.53 3.47 12.66
N ASN A 576 -14.93 4.73 12.84
CA ASN A 576 -15.69 5.46 11.84
C ASN A 576 -14.81 5.98 10.68
N GLY A 577 -13.48 5.97 10.83
CA GLY A 577 -12.50 6.41 9.84
C GLY A 577 -12.47 7.92 9.58
N ARG A 578 -13.15 8.73 10.41
CA ARG A 578 -13.40 10.17 10.19
C ARG A 578 -12.54 11.10 11.05
N ASP A 579 -11.46 10.58 11.61
CA ASP A 579 -10.47 11.42 12.26
C ASP A 579 -9.57 12.10 11.24
N PHE A 580 -8.62 12.87 11.76
CA PHE A 580 -7.55 13.40 10.96
C PHE A 580 -6.70 12.28 10.33
N ALA A 581 -6.46 12.36 9.03
CA ALA A 581 -5.57 11.44 8.33
C ALA A 581 -4.11 11.72 8.70
N LEU A 582 -3.52 10.87 9.54
CA LEU A 582 -2.11 10.97 9.97
C LEU A 582 -1.18 10.03 9.22
N GLU A 583 -1.74 9.06 8.51
CA GLU A 583 -0.99 8.03 7.84
C GLU A 583 -0.13 8.62 6.72
N LEU A 584 1.12 8.17 6.66
CA LEU A 584 2.10 8.51 5.63
C LEU A 584 2.75 7.21 5.18
N LEU A 585 2.74 6.89 3.88
CA LEU A 585 3.24 5.60 3.42
C LEU A 585 4.67 5.33 3.91
N ASN A 586 4.89 4.18 4.56
CA ASN A 586 6.19 3.68 4.97
C ASN A 586 6.98 4.55 5.98
N VAL A 587 6.39 5.61 6.55
CA VAL A 587 7.13 6.58 7.38
C VAL A 587 7.81 5.93 8.59
N LEU A 588 7.15 4.98 9.25
CA LEU A 588 7.65 4.30 10.45
C LEU A 588 8.81 3.34 10.16
N ARG A 589 9.14 3.10 8.89
CA ARG A 589 10.35 2.35 8.50
C ARG A 589 11.61 3.22 8.56
N ILE A 590 11.49 4.54 8.75
CA ILE A 590 12.63 5.46 8.83
C ILE A 590 12.58 6.47 9.98
N THR A 591 11.40 6.95 10.36
CA THR A 591 11.24 7.97 11.41
C THR A 591 9.81 7.95 11.99
N ASP A 592 9.54 8.79 12.98
CA ASP A 592 8.22 8.96 13.57
C ASP A 592 7.98 10.44 13.93
N THR A 593 6.73 10.81 14.20
CA THR A 593 6.29 12.20 14.39
C THR A 593 7.11 12.94 15.44
N TYR A 594 7.37 12.30 16.59
CA TYR A 594 8.11 12.92 17.70
C TYR A 594 9.57 13.27 17.37
N GLN A 595 10.12 12.72 16.29
CA GLN A 595 11.51 12.97 15.84
C GLN A 595 11.61 14.19 14.92
N ILE A 596 10.51 14.57 14.25
CA ILE A 596 10.54 15.58 13.20
C ILE A 596 11.05 16.96 13.67
N PRO A 597 10.75 17.45 14.89
CA PRO A 597 11.33 18.70 15.38
C PRO A 597 12.86 18.74 15.34
N ALA A 598 13.55 17.72 15.86
CA ALA A 598 15.01 17.65 15.77
C ALA A 598 15.49 17.48 14.32
N LEU A 599 14.77 16.70 13.51
CA LEU A 599 15.09 16.51 12.09
C LEU A 599 14.82 17.74 11.21
N SER A 600 14.15 18.76 11.74
CA SER A 600 13.85 19.99 11.03
C SER A 600 14.84 21.13 11.31
N TYR A 601 15.80 20.93 12.22
CA TYR A 601 16.83 21.93 12.52
C TYR A 601 17.55 22.38 11.23
N PRO A 602 17.74 23.69 10.99
CA PRO A 602 17.67 24.80 11.96
C PRO A 602 16.29 25.44 12.17
N THR A 603 15.21 24.89 11.62
CA THR A 603 13.85 25.36 11.92
C THR A 603 13.56 25.17 13.40
N LYS A 604 13.19 26.23 14.12
CA LYS A 604 12.91 26.15 15.56
C LYS A 604 11.48 25.68 15.81
N THR A 605 11.29 24.86 16.83
CA THR A 605 9.97 24.32 17.19
C THR A 605 9.48 24.88 18.52
N TYR A 606 8.30 25.50 18.48
CA TYR A 606 7.61 26.06 19.63
C TYR A 606 6.33 25.28 19.92
N PHE A 607 6.17 24.78 21.14
CA PHE A 607 4.96 24.10 21.62
C PHE A 607 4.09 25.08 22.41
N SER A 608 2.79 25.07 22.14
CA SER A 608 1.81 25.80 22.94
C SER A 608 1.60 25.09 24.28
N GLY A 609 1.90 25.77 25.40
CA GLY A 609 1.70 25.23 26.75
C GLY A 609 2.86 24.36 27.24
N GLU A 610 2.91 23.09 26.86
CA GLU A 610 3.97 22.16 27.29
C GLU A 610 4.50 21.30 26.14
N ILE A 611 5.73 20.80 26.30
CA ILE A 611 6.33 19.84 25.36
C ILE A 611 5.85 18.44 25.76
N PRO A 612 5.12 17.70 24.90
CA PRO A 612 4.65 16.37 25.26
C PRO A 612 5.82 15.40 25.52
N PRO A 613 5.71 14.47 26.49
CA PRO A 613 6.81 13.59 26.86
C PRO A 613 7.42 12.79 25.70
N ALA A 614 6.62 12.42 24.69
CA ALA A 614 7.11 11.72 23.50
C ALA A 614 8.20 12.48 22.74
N TYR A 615 8.19 13.82 22.80
CA TYR A 615 9.15 14.69 22.11
C TYR A 615 10.49 14.86 22.85
N ALA A 616 10.67 14.19 24.00
CA ALA A 616 11.92 14.23 24.75
C ALA A 616 13.13 13.75 23.92
N TRP A 617 12.93 12.82 22.97
CA TRP A 617 14.00 12.42 22.06
C TRP A 617 14.50 13.60 21.23
N SER A 618 13.60 14.39 20.64
CA SER A 618 13.95 15.54 19.81
C SER A 618 14.71 16.59 20.62
N ASP A 619 14.20 16.92 21.81
CA ASP A 619 14.85 17.88 22.71
C ASP A 619 16.27 17.43 23.09
N SER A 620 16.41 16.14 23.42
CA SER A 620 17.68 15.55 23.81
C SER A 620 18.70 15.54 22.65
N VAL A 621 18.26 15.28 21.42
CA VAL A 621 19.12 15.35 20.22
C VAL A 621 19.56 16.79 19.95
N LEU A 622 18.64 17.75 20.02
CA LEU A 622 18.97 19.17 19.82
C LEU A 622 20.01 19.65 20.85
N HIS A 623 19.82 19.28 22.13
CA HIS A 623 20.75 19.66 23.18
C HIS A 623 22.16 19.09 22.94
N ARG A 624 22.27 17.79 22.65
CA ARG A 624 23.57 17.13 22.46
C ARG A 624 24.26 17.48 21.15
N ALA A 625 23.51 17.60 20.06
CA ALA A 625 24.08 17.71 18.72
C ALA A 625 24.38 19.16 18.30
N VAL A 626 23.57 20.12 18.74
CA VAL A 626 23.61 21.53 18.27
C VAL A 626 23.54 22.56 19.39
N ASN A 627 23.46 22.14 20.67
CA ASN A 627 23.28 23.04 21.82
C ASN A 627 22.05 23.96 21.66
N ASP A 628 20.95 23.37 21.16
CA ASP A 628 19.62 23.99 21.02
C ASP A 628 18.59 23.16 21.81
N GLN A 629 17.32 23.57 21.83
CA GLN A 629 16.25 22.88 22.55
C GLN A 629 14.89 23.09 21.88
N LEU A 630 13.88 22.36 22.31
CA LEU A 630 12.49 22.68 22.01
C LEU A 630 12.02 23.85 22.88
N TYR A 631 11.11 24.67 22.35
CA TYR A 631 10.66 25.89 23.01
C TYR A 631 9.20 25.79 23.42
N ILE A 632 8.81 26.55 24.44
CA ILE A 632 7.42 26.71 24.87
C ILE A 632 6.97 28.14 24.60
N VAL A 633 5.74 28.30 24.10
CA VAL A 633 5.03 29.57 23.96
C VAL A 633 3.72 29.51 24.74
N ASN A 634 3.39 30.58 25.47
CA ASN A 634 2.21 30.68 26.34
C ASN A 634 1.16 31.60 25.75
#